data_AF-A0A3E1KEC1-F1
#
_entry.id   AF-A0A3E1KEC1-F1
#
_cell.length_a   1.000
_cell.length_b   1.000
_cell.length_c   1.000
_cell.angle_alpha   90.00
_cell.angle_beta   90.00
_cell.angle_gamma   90.00
#
_symmetry.space_group_name_H-M   'P 1'
#
loop_
_entity.id
_entity.type
_entity.pdbx_description
1 polymer ?
#
loop_
_entity_poly.entity_id
_entity_poly.type
_entity_poly.pdbx_seq_one_letter_code
_entity_poly.pdbx_strand_id
1 'polypeptide(L)' 'VEYIRYYNEDRIKLKLNGLSPVKYRQQAELAV' A
#
# COMPACT_ATOMS: atom_id res chain seq x y z
N VAL A 1 -12.13 12.39 -8.67
CA VAL A 1 -11.51 11.06 -8.93
C VAL A 1 -10.14 10.95 -8.28
N GLU A 2 -9.21 11.90 -8.53
CA GLU A 2 -7.86 11.85 -7.94
C GLU A 2 -7.84 11.87 -6.41
N TYR A 3 -8.73 12.64 -5.77
CA TYR A 3 -8.85 12.68 -4.32
C TYR A 3 -9.17 11.31 -3.70
N ILE A 4 -10.12 10.56 -4.29
CA ILE A 4 -10.52 9.23 -3.81
C ILE A 4 -9.37 8.24 -3.99
N ARG A 5 -8.70 8.26 -5.15
CA ARG A 5 -7.54 7.41 -5.42
C ARG A 5 -6.41 7.70 -4.44
N TYR A 6 -6.13 8.96 -4.15
CA TYR A 6 -5.10 9.36 -3.20
C TYR A 6 -5.36 8.80 -1.79
N TYR A 7 -6.58 8.93 -1.28
CA TYR A 7 -6.93 8.42 0.05
C TYR A 7 -6.93 6.90 0.13
N ASN A 8 -7.42 6.24 -0.93
CA ASN A 8 -7.57 4.78 -0.95
C ASN A 8 -6.24 4.06 -1.21
N GLU A 9 -5.32 4.65 -1.98
CA GLU A 9 -4.14 3.93 -2.48
C GLU A 9 -2.81 4.60 -2.16
N ASP A 10 -2.71 5.92 -2.29
CA ASP A 10 -1.41 6.62 -2.22
C ASP A 10 -1.02 7.00 -0.80
N ARG A 11 -1.98 7.42 0.03
CA ARG A 11 -1.74 7.83 1.42
C ARG A 11 -1.10 6.71 2.26
N ILE A 12 -1.52 5.47 2.04
CA ILE A 12 -1.07 4.31 2.84
C ILE A 12 0.37 3.91 2.52
N LYS A 13 0.88 4.20 1.32
CA LYS A 13 2.27 3.91 0.92
C LYS A 13 3.29 4.55 1.86
N LEU A 14 2.97 5.74 2.41
CA LEU A 14 3.82 6.43 3.39
C LEU A 14 4.02 5.63 4.68
N LYS A 15 3.05 4.80 5.08
CA LYS A 15 3.16 3.92 6.25
C LYS A 15 3.79 2.56 5.93
N LEU A 16 3.81 2.19 4.66
CA LEU A 16 4.26 0.88 4.18
C LEU A 16 5.62 0.98 3.45
N ASN A 17 6.48 1.92 3.84
CA ASN A 17 7.80 2.13 3.23
C ASN A 17 7.75 2.25 1.69
N GLY A 18 6.75 2.94 1.16
CA GLY A 18 6.55 3.15 -0.28
C GLY A 18 5.81 2.02 -1.00
N LEU A 19 5.42 0.95 -0.31
CA LEU A 19 4.73 -0.19 -0.90
C LEU A 19 3.23 0.05 -1.06
N SER A 20 2.65 -0.44 -2.16
CA SER A 20 1.20 -0.53 -2.26
C SER A 20 0.66 -1.59 -1.27
N PRO A 21 -0.61 -1.49 -0.86
CA PRO A 21 -1.23 -2.48 0.03
C PRO A 21 -1.07 -3.93 -0.44
N VAL A 22 -1.15 -4.15 -1.76
CA VAL A 22 -0.99 -5.46 -2.37
C VAL A 22 0.45 -5.97 -2.20
N LYS A 23 1.46 -5.15 -2.53
CA LYS A 23 2.87 -5.53 -2.40
C LYS A 23 3.26 -5.79 -0.94
N TYR A 24 2.74 -5.00 -0.01
CA TYR A 24 2.99 -5.19 1.41
C TYR A 24 2.45 -6.54 1.92
N ARG A 25 1.23 -6.94 1.51
CA ARG A 25 0.68 -8.26 1.86
C ARG A 25 1.47 -9.42 1.27
N GLN A 26 1.88 -9.29 0.00
CA GLN A 26 2.71 -10.32 -0.65
C GLN A 26 4.04 -10.53 0.09
N GLN A 27 4.67 -9.46 0.58
CA GLN A 27 5.88 -9.59 1.41
C GLN A 27 5.61 -10.29 2.74
N ALA A 28 4.48 -9.99 3.40
CA ALA A 28 4.09 -10.67 4.64
C ALA A 28 3.81 -12.16 4.40
N GLU A 29 3.20 -12.53 3.28
CA GLU A 29 2.95 -13.91 2.88
C GLU A 29 4.25 -14.69 2.58
N LEU A 30 5.25 -14.03 1.99
CA LEU A 30 6.57 -14.64 1.70
C LEU A 30 7.46 -14.77 2.93
N ALA A 31 7.18 -14.05 4.01
CA ALA A 31 7.97 -14.06 5.24
C ALA A 31 7.52 -15.14 6.25
N VAL A 32 6.48 -15.92 5.92
CA VAL A 32 5.95 -17.06 6.68
C VAL A 32 6.51 -18.36 6.09
#